data_AF-A0ABD0QNR3-F1
#
_entry.id   AF-A0ABD0QNR3-F1
#
_cell.length_a   1.000
_cell.length_b   1.000
_cell.length_c   1.000
_cell.angle_alpha   90.00
_cell.angle_beta   90.00
_cell.angle_gamma   90.00
#
_symmetry.space_group_name_H-M   'P 1'
#
loop_
_entity.id
_entity.type
_entity.pdbx_description
1 polymer ?
#
loop_
_entity_poly.entity_id
_entity_poly.type
_entity_poly.pdbx_seq_one_letter_code
_entity_poly.pdbx_strand_id
1 'polypeptide(L)'
;SQATPVTCNLYMYLFQIFNTLLDLLTSCGNYSQYRRRFAECTGFRFPILAVNLKDLIAVHVALSDWTDPQKTRVNLIKTQQLYGILQELALVQNNPPNIEANTDLLNLLTVSA
;
A
#
# COMPACT_ATOMS: atom_id res chain seq x y z
N SER A 1 -40.95 13.55 0.17
CA SER A 1 -40.68 12.45 -0.79
C SER A 1 -40.08 11.29 -0.01
N GLN A 2 -40.85 10.23 0.25
CA GLN A 2 -40.34 9.03 0.91
C GLN A 2 -39.58 8.18 -0.11
N ALA A 3 -38.32 7.85 0.18
CA ALA A 3 -37.56 6.90 -0.62
C ALA A 3 -38.23 5.52 -0.56
N THR A 4 -38.41 4.87 -1.71
CA THR A 4 -39.01 3.52 -1.76
C THR A 4 -38.09 2.50 -1.04
N PRO A 5 -38.64 1.44 -0.42
CA PRO A 5 -37.85 0.47 0.35
C PRO A 5 -36.70 -0.19 -0.45
N VAL A 6 -36.84 -0.31 -1.77
CA VAL A 6 -35.79 -0.80 -2.68
C VAL A 6 -34.59 0.16 -2.74
N THR A 7 -34.86 1.46 -2.80
CA THR A 7 -33.84 2.51 -2.79
C THR A 7 -33.07 2.50 -1.46
N CYS A 8 -33.77 2.32 -0.33
CA CYS A 8 -33.15 2.26 0.99
C CYS A 8 -32.20 1.06 1.15
N ASN A 9 -32.58 -0.12 0.62
CA ASN A 9 -31.74 -1.32 0.67
C ASN A 9 -30.48 -1.21 -0.18
N LEU A 10 -30.56 -0.57 -1.36
CA LEU A 10 -29.40 -0.35 -2.20
C LEU A 10 -28.39 0.61 -1.55
N TYR A 11 -28.87 1.68 -0.92
CA TYR A 11 -28.01 2.60 -0.16
C TYR A 11 -27.32 1.91 1.02
N MET A 12 -28.04 1.06 1.75
CA MET A 12 -27.45 0.28 2.84
C MET A 12 -26.34 -0.65 2.35
N TYR A 13 -26.55 -1.36 1.24
CA TYR A 13 -25.54 -2.24 0.66
C TYR A 13 -24.31 -1.47 0.18
N LEU A 14 -24.51 -0.33 -0.49
CA LEU A 14 -23.42 0.52 -0.97
C LEU A 14 -22.60 1.08 0.20
N PHE A 15 -23.28 1.50 1.28
CA PHE A 15 -22.64 1.92 2.52
C PHE A 15 -21.83 0.80 3.19
N GLN A 16 -22.34 -0.42 3.20
CA GLN A 16 -21.61 -1.58 3.73
C GLN A 16 -20.33 -1.89 2.94
N ILE A 17 -20.41 -1.89 1.60
CA ILE A 17 -19.22 -2.07 0.75
C ILE A 17 -18.19 -0.97 1.03
N PHE A 18 -18.64 0.28 1.08
CA PHE A 18 -17.75 1.41 1.31
C PHE A 18 -17.03 1.32 2.67
N ASN A 19 -17.75 1.01 3.74
CA ASN A 19 -17.12 0.80 5.05
C ASN A 19 -16.12 -0.36 5.04
N THR A 20 -16.41 -1.44 4.32
CA THR A 20 -15.48 -2.57 4.19
C THR A 20 -14.18 -2.14 3.48
N LEU A 21 -14.28 -1.26 2.48
CA LEU A 21 -13.11 -0.68 1.80
C LEU A 21 -12.33 0.27 2.72
N LEU A 22 -13.02 1.07 3.53
CA LEU A 22 -12.37 1.94 4.52
C LEU A 22 -11.64 1.14 5.60
N ASP A 23 -12.28 0.08 6.11
CA ASP A 23 -11.70 -0.80 7.13
C ASP A 23 -10.46 -1.54 6.59
N LEU A 24 -10.45 -1.89 5.30
CA LEU A 24 -9.26 -2.46 4.65
C LEU A 24 -8.08 -1.47 4.67
N LEU A 25 -8.36 -0.17 4.51
CA LEU A 25 -7.36 0.89 4.36
C LEU A 25 -7.08 1.67 5.65
N THR A 26 -7.68 1.26 6.77
CA THR A 26 -7.51 1.92 8.06
C THR A 26 -6.04 1.98 8.48
N SER A 27 -5.63 3.10 9.08
CA SER A 27 -4.30 3.25 9.65
C SER A 27 -4.17 2.59 11.04
N CYS A 28 -5.29 2.18 11.64
CA CYS A 28 -5.33 1.48 12.92
C CYS A 28 -4.39 0.26 12.92
N GLY A 29 -3.63 0.10 14.01
CA GLY A 29 -2.67 -1.01 14.14
C GLY A 29 -1.55 -0.98 13.09
N ASN A 30 -1.14 0.21 12.64
CA ASN A 30 -0.13 0.39 11.58
C ASN A 30 -0.54 -0.29 10.26
N TYR A 31 -1.75 -0.01 9.78
CA TYR A 31 -2.29 -0.59 8.53
C TYR A 31 -2.35 -2.13 8.55
N SER A 32 -2.66 -2.73 9.71
CA SER A 32 -2.59 -4.19 9.88
C SER A 32 -3.49 -4.97 8.92
N GLN A 33 -4.71 -4.48 8.66
CA GLN A 33 -5.65 -5.11 7.73
C GLN A 33 -5.14 -5.08 6.29
N TYR A 34 -4.70 -3.90 5.83
CA TYR A 34 -4.05 -3.73 4.54
C TYR A 34 -2.84 -4.66 4.41
N ARG A 35 -1.91 -4.64 5.38
CA ARG A 35 -0.68 -5.44 5.34
C ARG A 35 -0.97 -6.93 5.25
N ARG A 36 -1.92 -7.42 6.05
CA ARG A 36 -2.34 -8.82 6.03
C ARG A 36 -2.86 -9.20 4.64
N ARG A 37 -3.78 -8.41 4.09
CA ARG A 37 -4.37 -8.69 2.77
C ARG A 37 -3.34 -8.59 1.65
N PHE A 38 -2.45 -7.61 1.72
CA PHE A 38 -1.36 -7.43 0.75
C PHE A 38 -0.39 -8.63 0.75
N ALA A 39 -0.07 -9.16 1.93
CA ALA A 39 0.77 -10.35 2.06
C ALA A 39 0.10 -11.62 1.48
N GLU A 40 -1.22 -11.75 1.67
CA GLU A 40 -2.04 -12.87 1.15
C GLU A 40 -2.28 -12.82 -0.37
N CYS A 41 -2.09 -11.66 -1.03
CA CYS A 41 -2.23 -11.55 -2.49
C CYS A 41 -1.23 -12.45 -3.25
N THR A 42 -1.48 -12.70 -4.54
CA THR A 42 -0.57 -13.44 -5.44
C THR A 42 -0.61 -12.82 -6.83
N GLY A 43 0.46 -12.95 -7.63
CA GLY A 43 0.55 -12.32 -8.95
C GLY A 43 0.85 -10.82 -8.87
N PHE A 44 0.26 -10.03 -9.78
CA PHE A 44 0.35 -8.57 -9.76
C PHE A 44 -0.19 -8.00 -8.44
N ARG A 45 0.58 -7.11 -7.81
CA ARG A 45 0.16 -6.38 -6.61
C ARG A 45 0.66 -4.95 -6.71
N PHE A 46 -0.15 -4.00 -6.26
CA PHE A 46 0.21 -2.60 -6.24
C PHE A 46 0.15 -2.08 -4.79
N PRO A 47 1.30 -1.93 -4.11
CA PRO A 47 1.32 -1.50 -2.71
C PRO A 47 0.96 -0.02 -2.58
N ILE A 48 0.39 0.34 -1.44
CA ILE A 48 0.32 1.73 -0.98
C ILE A 48 1.74 2.15 -0.61
N LEU A 49 2.42 2.80 -1.55
CA LEU A 49 3.83 3.18 -1.42
C LEU A 49 4.12 3.95 -0.12
N ALA A 50 3.22 4.86 0.27
CA ALA A 50 3.35 5.68 1.47
C ALA A 50 3.49 4.85 2.78
N VAL A 51 2.86 3.67 2.85
CA VAL A 51 2.99 2.78 4.02
C VAL A 51 4.42 2.24 4.13
N ASN A 52 5.01 1.81 3.02
CA ASN A 52 6.39 1.34 2.97
C ASN A 52 7.39 2.48 3.21
N LEU A 53 7.15 3.67 2.64
CA LEU A 53 7.98 4.85 2.87
C LEU A 53 8.00 5.25 4.36
N LYS A 54 6.83 5.22 5.01
CA LYS A 54 6.72 5.46 6.45
C LYS A 54 7.54 4.47 7.26
N ASP A 55 7.58 3.19 6.88
CA ASP A 55 8.39 2.19 7.56
C ASP A 55 9.91 2.38 7.31
N LEU A 56 10.30 2.73 6.09
CA LEU A 56 11.70 3.08 5.78
C LEU A 56 12.19 4.23 6.65
N ILE A 57 11.38 5.29 6.79
CA ILE A 57 11.69 6.42 7.67
C ILE A 57 11.76 5.97 9.13
N ALA A 58 10.82 5.14 9.58
CA ALA A 58 10.82 4.63 10.95
C ALA A 58 12.10 3.84 11.28
N VAL A 59 12.55 2.95 10.39
CA VAL A 59 13.81 2.22 10.54
C VAL A 59 15.01 3.18 10.50
N HIS A 60 14.98 4.14 9.57
CA HIS A 60 16.06 5.12 9.43
C HIS A 60 16.27 5.95 10.69
N VAL A 61 15.18 6.40 11.32
CA VAL A 61 15.20 7.23 12.54
C VAL A 61 15.51 6.39 13.78
N ALA A 62 15.07 5.13 13.85
CA ALA A 62 15.24 4.30 15.04
C ALA A 62 16.65 3.69 15.19
N LEU A 63 17.36 3.44 14.08
CA LEU A 63 18.65 2.73 14.09
C LEU A 63 19.77 3.60 13.51
N SER A 64 20.95 3.54 14.12
CA SER A 64 22.17 4.16 13.57
C SER A 64 22.68 3.39 12.35
N ASP A 65 23.29 4.09 11.39
CA ASP A 65 23.91 3.46 10.21
C ASP A 65 25.15 2.63 10.57
N TRP A 66 25.81 2.98 11.67
CA TRP A 66 27.06 2.38 12.14
C TRP A 66 26.87 1.85 13.55
N THR A 67 27.56 0.74 13.85
CA THR A 67 27.56 0.14 15.19
C THR A 67 28.56 0.80 16.14
N ASP A 68 29.53 1.52 15.59
CA ASP A 68 30.61 2.18 16.32
C ASP A 68 30.72 3.67 15.93
N PRO A 69 31.19 4.54 16.85
CA PRO A 69 31.37 5.97 16.57
C PRO A 69 32.40 6.26 15.47
N GLN A 70 33.36 5.36 15.26
CA GLN A 70 34.43 5.50 14.26
C GLN A 70 33.93 5.16 12.85
N LYS A 71 32.66 4.73 12.70
CA LYS A 71 32.02 4.38 11.43
C LYS A 71 32.82 3.33 10.65
N THR A 72 33.32 2.32 11.35
CA THR A 72 34.09 1.23 10.74
C THR A 72 33.24 -0.01 10.46
N ARG A 73 32.12 -0.17 11.17
CA ARG A 73 31.23 -1.33 11.06
C ARG A 73 29.79 -0.88 10.83
N VAL A 74 29.26 -1.25 9.67
CA VAL A 74 27.87 -0.99 9.27
C VAL A 74 26.90 -1.74 10.17
N ASN A 75 25.77 -1.12 10.50
CA ASN A 75 24.70 -1.76 11.24
C ASN A 75 23.90 -2.71 10.34
N LEU A 76 24.28 -4.00 10.37
CA LEU A 76 23.64 -5.04 9.57
C LEU A 76 22.15 -5.24 9.90
N ILE A 77 21.72 -4.96 11.13
CA ILE A 77 20.30 -5.06 11.51
C ILE A 77 19.50 -4.00 10.74
N LYS A 78 19.99 -2.76 10.70
CA LYS A 78 19.37 -1.68 9.91
C LYS A 78 19.35 -2.05 8.43
N THR A 79 20.47 -2.54 7.89
CA THR A 79 20.57 -2.95 6.49
C THR A 79 19.57 -4.04 6.14
N GLN A 80 19.42 -5.08 6.97
CA GLN A 80 18.47 -6.16 6.73
C GLN A 80 17.02 -5.67 6.76
N GLN A 81 16.66 -4.81 7.72
CA GLN A 81 15.30 -4.25 7.80
C GLN A 81 14.96 -3.37 6.59
N LEU A 82 15.88 -2.48 6.19
CA LEU A 82 15.69 -1.65 5.00
C LEU A 82 15.60 -2.49 3.72
N TYR A 83 16.45 -3.52 3.60
CA TYR A 83 16.43 -4.44 2.47
C TYR A 83 15.09 -5.16 2.34
N GLY A 84 14.54 -5.68 3.45
CA GLY A 84 13.24 -6.35 3.42
C GLY A 84 12.12 -5.47 2.84
N ILE A 85 12.08 -4.20 3.23
CA ILE A 85 11.07 -3.24 2.72
C ILE A 85 11.34 -2.91 1.24
N LEU A 86 12.59 -2.65 0.87
CA LEU A 86 12.95 -2.31 -0.52
C LEU A 86 12.74 -3.47 -1.49
N GLN A 87 12.97 -4.71 -1.03
CA GLN A 87 12.77 -5.90 -1.85
C GLN A 87 11.29 -6.06 -2.25
N GLU A 88 10.36 -5.85 -1.32
CA GLU A 88 8.92 -5.84 -1.61
C GLU A 88 8.58 -4.82 -2.71
N LEU A 89 9.14 -3.61 -2.65
CA LEU A 89 8.93 -2.58 -3.66
C LEU A 89 9.55 -2.93 -5.02
N ALA A 90 10.70 -3.60 -5.02
CA ALA A 90 11.36 -4.04 -6.25
C ALA A 90 10.58 -5.18 -6.95
N LEU A 91 9.96 -6.08 -6.19
CA LEU A 91 9.17 -7.19 -6.74
C LEU A 91 7.96 -6.70 -7.54
N VAL A 92 7.35 -5.58 -7.15
CA VAL A 92 6.22 -4.97 -7.86
C VAL A 92 6.61 -4.55 -9.28
N GLN A 93 7.83 -4.04 -9.47
CA GLN A 93 8.30 -3.60 -10.79
C GLN A 93 8.49 -4.77 -11.75
N ASN A 94 8.73 -5.98 -11.23
CA ASN A 94 9.00 -7.18 -12.01
C ASN A 94 7.74 -7.97 -12.38
N ASN A 95 6.58 -7.54 -11.92
CA ASN A 95 5.31 -8.21 -12.19
C ASN A 95 4.32 -7.14 -12.65
N PRO A 96 4.25 -6.79 -13.94
CA PRO A 96 3.32 -5.79 -14.45
C PRO A 96 1.88 -6.33 -14.50
N PRO A 97 0.87 -5.46 -14.48
CA PRO A 97 -0.52 -5.89 -14.57
C PRO A 97 -0.81 -6.41 -15.98
N ASN A 98 -1.56 -7.50 -16.09
CA ASN A 98 -2.04 -8.00 -17.37
C ASN A 98 -3.31 -7.23 -17.78
N ILE A 99 -3.13 -6.01 -18.31
CA ILE A 99 -4.21 -5.11 -18.73
C ILE A 99 -3.92 -4.61 -20.15
N GLU A 100 -4.90 -4.74 -21.04
CA GLU A 100 -4.90 -4.03 -22.32
C GLU A 100 -5.51 -2.64 -22.11
N ALA A 101 -4.67 -1.60 -22.20
CA ALA A 101 -5.10 -0.23 -22.00
C ALA A 101 -5.45 0.45 -23.33
N ASN A 102 -6.62 1.07 -23.41
CA ASN A 102 -6.99 1.93 -24.52
C ASN A 102 -6.25 3.27 -24.40
N THR A 103 -5.42 3.61 -25.39
CA THR A 103 -4.57 4.80 -25.38
C THR A 103 -5.36 6.11 -25.36
N ASP A 104 -6.53 6.16 -26.02
CA ASP A 104 -7.35 7.38 -26.04
C ASP A 104 -7.97 7.64 -24.66
N LEU A 105 -8.43 6.58 -23.98
CA LEU A 105 -8.92 6.69 -22.60
C LEU A 105 -7.80 7.08 -21.63
N LEU A 106 -6.59 6.53 -21.80
CA LEU A 106 -5.43 6.94 -21.00
C LEU A 106 -5.09 8.41 -21.21
N ASN A 107 -5.07 8.86 -22.46
CA ASN A 107 -4.81 10.26 -22.79
C ASN A 107 -5.86 11.17 -22.17
N LEU A 108 -7.15 10.81 -22.28
CA LEU A 108 -8.25 11.55 -21.66
C LEU A 108 -8.05 11.66 -20.14
N LEU A 109 -7.77 10.56 -19.45
CA LEU A 109 -7.53 10.58 -18.00
C LEU A 109 -6.30 11.40 -17.61
N THR A 110 -5.24 11.35 -18.42
CA THR A 110 -3.97 12.05 -18.12
C THR A 110 -4.09 13.56 -18.30
N VAL A 111 -4.86 14.04 -19.30
CA VAL A 111 -5.04 15.48 -19.53
C VAL A 111 -6.18 16.10 -18.73
N SER A 112 -7.08 15.27 -18.18
CA SER A 112 -8.23 15.72 -17.38
C SER A 112 -7.98 15.69 -15.87
N ALA A 113 -6.91 15.03 -15.41
CA ALA A 113 -6.49 14.97 -14.02
C ALA A 113 -5.60 16.17 -13.65
#